data_AF-A0A2V9Q6L5-F1
#
_entry.id   AF-A0A2V9Q6L5-F1
#
_cell.length_a   1.000
_cell.length_b   1.000
_cell.length_c   1.000
_cell.angle_alpha   90.00
_cell.angle_beta   90.00
_cell.angle_gamma   90.00
#
_symmetry.space_group_name_H-M   'P 1'
#
loop_
_entity.id
_entity.type
_entity.pdbx_description
1 polymer ?
#
loop_
_entity_poly.entity_id
_entity_poly.type
_entity_poly.pdbx_seq_one_letter_code
_entity_poly.pdbx_strand_id
1 'polypeptide(L)' 'MKIIGISGSLRTATVNTSLLRAAASLTPYNVKLVIYDGIGNLPHFNP' A
#
# COMPACT_ATOMS: atom_id res chain seq x y z
N MET A 1 4.25 15.79 -4.38
CA MET A 1 4.50 14.93 -3.20
C MET A 1 4.31 13.47 -3.59
N LYS A 2 5.16 12.56 -3.10
CA LYS A 2 5.02 11.12 -3.33
C LYS A 2 4.81 10.41 -2.01
N ILE A 3 3.81 9.55 -1.94
CA ILE A 3 3.43 8.76 -0.76
C ILE A 3 3.44 7.29 -1.16
N ILE A 4 3.94 6.43 -0.29
CA ILE A 4 3.85 4.98 -0.45
C ILE A 4 2.80 4.47 0.55
N GLY A 5 1.82 3.73 0.03
CA GLY A 5 0.80 3.05 0.83
C GLY A 5 1.14 1.57 0.97
N ILE A 6 1.14 1.06 2.20
CA ILE A 6 1.41 -0.35 2.50
C ILE A 6 0.19 -0.91 3.24
N SER A 7 -0.36 -2.03 2.75
CA SER A 7 -1.38 -2.77 3.48
C SER A 7 -0.72 -3.59 4.58
N GLY A 8 -1.16 -3.43 5.83
CA GLY A 8 -0.68 -4.24 6.97
C GLY A 8 -1.16 -5.70 6.96
N SER A 9 -1.86 -6.13 5.91
CA SER A 9 -2.29 -7.52 5.74
C SER A 9 -1.75 -8.10 4.44
N LEU A 10 -1.22 -9.32 4.54
CA LEU A 10 -0.72 -10.13 3.41
C LEU A 10 -1.82 -10.92 2.70
N ARG A 11 -3.04 -10.94 3.25
CA ARG A 11 -4.17 -11.67 2.65
C ARG A 11 -4.73 -10.91 1.46
N THR A 12 -5.17 -11.64 0.43
CA THR A 12 -5.82 -11.06 -0.75
C THR A 12 -7.14 -10.37 -0.39
N ALA A 13 -7.47 -9.28 -1.08
CA ALA A 13 -8.77 -8.58 -1.01
C ALA A 13 -9.17 -7.98 0.36
N THR A 14 -8.19 -7.54 1.17
CA THR A 14 -8.49 -6.87 2.45
C THR A 14 -9.12 -5.49 2.28
N VAL A 15 -9.94 -5.07 3.25
CA VAL A 15 -10.52 -3.72 3.34
C VAL A 15 -9.42 -2.65 3.27
N ASN A 16 -8.27 -2.88 3.89
CA ASN A 16 -7.13 -1.95 3.87
C ASN A 16 -6.57 -1.76 2.46
N THR A 17 -6.47 -2.83 1.67
CA THR A 17 -6.02 -2.72 0.28
C THR A 17 -7.04 -1.97 -0.57
N SER A 18 -8.33 -2.20 -0.35
CA SER A 18 -9.41 -1.45 -1.02
C SER A 18 -9.38 0.04 -0.66
N LEU A 19 -9.14 0.38 0.61
CA LEU A 19 -8.98 1.76 1.07
C LEU A 19 -7.79 2.45 0.37
N LEU A 20 -6.63 1.79 0.30
CA LEU A 20 -5.45 2.33 -0.39
C LEU A 20 -5.72 2.59 -1.87
N ARG A 21 -6.46 1.70 -2.55
CA ARG A 21 -6.86 1.88 -3.95
C ARG A 21 -7.78 3.08 -4.13
N ALA A 22 -8.79 3.22 -3.27
CA ALA A 22 -9.68 4.37 -3.29
C ALA A 22 -8.91 5.67 -3.01
N ALA A 23 -8.06 5.70 -1.99
CA ALA A 23 -7.21 6.85 -1.67
C ALA A 23 -6.32 7.25 -2.86
N ALA A 24 -5.75 6.27 -3.58
CA ALA A 24 -4.90 6.52 -4.73
C ALA A 24 -5.67 7.14 -5.91
N SER A 25 -6.95 6.78 -6.08
CA SER A 25 -7.82 7.39 -7.09
C SER A 25 -8.27 8.82 -6.75
N LEU A 26 -8.23 9.19 -5.46
CA LEU A 26 -8.72 10.48 -4.96
C LEU A 26 -7.59 11.49 -4.68
N THR A 27 -6.34 11.15 -5.00
CA THR A 27 -5.23 12.07 -4.76
C THR A 27 -5.31 13.31 -5.66
N PRO A 28 -5.04 14.53 -5.14
CA PRO A 28 -4.94 15.72 -5.97
C PRO A 28 -3.77 15.62 -6.95
N TYR A 29 -3.79 16.41 -8.03
CA TYR A 29 -2.83 16.34 -9.15
C TYR A 29 -1.34 16.45 -8.74
N ASN A 30 -1.05 17.10 -7.63
CA ASN A 30 0.30 17.29 -7.11
C ASN A 30 0.74 16.19 -6.12
N VAL A 31 -0.10 15.17 -5.90
CA VAL A 31 0.16 14.03 -5.01
C VAL A 31 0.07 12.73 -5.80
N LYS A 32 1.06 11.86 -5.63
CA LYS A 32 1.04 10.50 -6.15
C LYS A 32 1.11 9.51 -4.99
N LEU A 33 0.05 8.73 -4.80
CA LEU A 33 0.04 7.59 -3.89
C LEU A 33 0.35 6.32 -4.68
N VAL A 34 1.42 5.61 -4.31
CA VAL A 34 1.81 4.33 -4.91
C VAL A 34 1.60 3.23 -3.88
N ILE A 35 0.87 2.18 -4.26
CA ILE A 35 0.62 1.04 -3.39
C ILE A 35 1.75 0.03 -3.56
N TYR A 36 2.37 -0.40 -2.46
CA TYR A 36 3.39 -1.43 -2.43
C TYR A 36 2.83 -2.73 -1.85
N ASP A 37 2.91 -3.82 -2.61
CA ASP A 37 2.41 -5.16 -2.29
C ASP A 37 3.52 -6.18 -2.01
N GLY A 38 4.79 -5.79 -2.12
CA GLY A 38 5.95 -6.68 -1.93
C GLY A 38 6.33 -6.99 -0.48
N ILE A 39 5.52 -6.62 0.53
CA ILE A 39 5.84 -6.90 1.95
C ILE A 39 5.92 -8.40 2.22
N GLY A 40 5.07 -9.20 1.58
CA GLY A 40 5.09 -10.67 1.73
C GLY A 40 6.36 -11.33 1.21
N ASN A 41 7.17 -10.61 0.43
CA ASN A 41 8.44 -11.11 -0.12
C ASN A 41 9.64 -10.76 0.76
N LEU A 42 9.46 -9.98 1.83
CA LEU A 42 10.55 -9.65 2.74
C LEU A 42 10.90 -10.89 3.58
N PRO A 43 12.19 -11.17 3.81
CA PRO A 43 12.58 -12.26 4.68
C PRO A 43 12.11 -11.99 6.11
N HIS A 44 11.90 -13.07 6.88
CA HIS A 44 11.73 -12.92 8.32
C HIS A 44 12.96 -12.23 8.93
N PHE A 45 12.71 -11.28 9.83
CA PHE A 45 13.77 -10.64 10.58
C PHE A 45 14.52 -11.67 11.44
N ASN A 46 15.85 -11.65 11.37
CA ASN A 46 16.74 -12.50 12.16
C ASN A 46 17.78 -11.60 12.86
N PRO A 47 17.66 -11.34 14.17
CA PRO A 47 18.53 -10.43 14.94
C PRO A 47 19.94 -10.96 15.18
#